data_AF-A0A1C4VBN2-F1
#
_entry.id   AF-A0A1C4VBN2-F1
#
_cell.length_a   1.000
_cell.length_b   1.000
_cell.length_c   1.000
_cell.angle_alpha   90.00
_cell.angle_beta   90.00
_cell.angle_gamma   90.00
#
_symmetry.space_group_name_H-M   'P 1'
#
loop_
_entity.id
_entity.type
_entity.pdbx_description
1 polymer ?
#
loop_
_entity_poly.entity_id
_entity_poly.type
_entity_poly.pdbx_seq_one_letter_code
_entity_poly.pdbx_strand_id
1 'polypeptide(L)'
;MREPGGVDARPNGMRSSALAIVKIVTVAGLLTGCSATDSGSPAPTSSTPSGGATTATDGTAAPGTATRGGTATGTPAATAPRVTLTRTGGIAGGAETVTVEPDGRWTATGRTGTARTGQLSPADLDRLRALAGSAPSGGGPARPDVRCADTYTYRLTIGANTVEWTDCPSGPQPPAAASALADLLLRASALR
;
A
#
# COMPACT_ATOMS: atom_id res chain seq x y z
N MET A 1 -21.61 -63.08 32.29
CA MET A 1 -20.19 -62.97 32.62
C MET A 1 -19.67 -61.70 31.94
N ARG A 2 -19.27 -60.72 32.76
CA ARG A 2 -18.32 -59.62 32.52
C ARG A 2 -18.37 -58.75 31.23
N GLU A 3 -18.91 -57.55 31.46
CA GLU A 3 -18.49 -56.19 31.09
C GLU A 3 -18.14 -55.71 29.65
N PRO A 4 -18.57 -54.45 29.33
CA PRO A 4 -18.25 -53.68 28.13
C PRO A 4 -17.00 -52.78 28.33
N GLY A 5 -16.47 -52.19 27.25
CA GLY A 5 -15.59 -51.02 27.36
C GLY A 5 -14.61 -50.85 26.21
N GLY A 6 -14.56 -49.63 25.65
CA GLY A 6 -13.53 -49.25 24.68
C GLY A 6 -13.83 -47.93 23.96
N VAL A 7 -13.91 -46.84 24.74
CA VAL A 7 -13.90 -45.45 24.24
C VAL A 7 -12.45 -45.03 23.98
N ASP A 8 -12.28 -44.15 22.99
CA ASP A 8 -11.16 -43.23 22.74
C ASP A 8 -9.79 -43.79 22.30
N ALA A 9 -9.35 -43.37 21.12
CA ALA A 9 -8.37 -42.28 21.00
C ALA A 9 -7.97 -42.07 19.53
N ARG A 10 -8.21 -40.86 19.01
CA ARG A 10 -7.55 -40.34 17.82
C ARG A 10 -6.07 -40.10 18.14
N PRO A 11 -5.11 -40.65 17.38
CA PRO A 11 -3.75 -40.11 17.37
C PRO A 11 -3.72 -38.89 16.45
N ASN A 12 -3.63 -37.70 17.05
CA ASN A 12 -3.15 -36.49 16.40
C ASN A 12 -1.73 -36.76 15.88
N GLY A 13 -1.61 -37.03 14.59
CA GLY A 13 -0.32 -37.17 13.91
C GLY A 13 0.40 -35.82 13.85
N MET A 14 1.23 -35.55 14.85
CA MET A 14 2.28 -34.54 14.79
C MET A 14 3.23 -34.91 13.64
N ARG A 15 3.08 -34.26 12.48
CA ARG A 15 4.12 -34.31 11.46
C ARG A 15 5.22 -33.31 11.84
N SER A 16 6.23 -33.87 12.51
CA SER A 16 7.54 -33.26 12.74
C SER A 16 8.05 -32.61 11.47
N SER A 17 8.11 -31.28 11.45
CA SER A 17 8.86 -30.54 10.44
C SER A 17 10.31 -30.48 10.92
N ALA A 18 11.15 -31.33 10.33
CA ALA A 18 12.58 -31.33 10.56
C ALA A 18 13.15 -29.97 10.16
N LEU A 19 13.63 -29.20 11.15
CA LEU A 19 14.31 -27.93 10.94
C LEU A 19 15.71 -28.21 10.38
N ALA A 20 15.91 -27.91 9.10
CA ALA A 20 17.21 -27.92 8.47
C ALA A 20 18.05 -26.73 8.99
N ILE A 21 19.19 -27.04 9.60
CA ILE A 21 20.17 -26.08 10.10
C ILE A 21 20.94 -25.52 8.88
N VAL A 22 20.67 -24.27 8.51
CA VAL A 22 21.45 -23.56 7.48
C VAL A 22 22.62 -22.85 8.17
N LYS A 23 23.85 -23.22 7.78
CA LYS A 23 25.09 -22.56 8.21
C LYS A 23 25.21 -21.21 7.50
N ILE A 24 25.21 -20.13 8.27
CA ILE A 24 25.48 -18.76 7.79
C ILE A 24 27.00 -18.58 7.75
N VAL A 25 27.54 -18.34 6.55
CA VAL A 25 28.93 -17.88 6.36
C VAL A 25 28.88 -16.36 6.18
N THR A 26 29.36 -15.64 7.19
CA THR A 26 29.49 -14.19 7.20
C THR A 26 30.78 -13.80 6.47
N VAL A 27 30.68 -13.04 5.38
CA VAL A 27 31.84 -12.38 4.76
C VAL A 27 31.66 -10.87 4.94
N ALA A 28 32.52 -10.29 5.76
CA ALA A 28 32.65 -8.86 5.96
C ALA A 28 33.47 -8.26 4.80
N GLY A 29 32.96 -7.18 4.21
CA GLY A 29 33.67 -6.35 3.25
C GLY A 29 33.47 -4.87 3.59
N LEU A 30 34.49 -4.27 4.18
CA LEU A 30 34.68 -2.82 4.33
C LEU A 30 35.09 -2.21 2.99
N LEU A 31 34.51 -1.07 2.59
CA LEU A 31 35.10 0.01 1.75
C LEU A 31 34.14 1.23 1.80
N THR A 32 34.39 2.24 2.65
CA THR A 32 35.05 3.54 2.34
C THR A 32 34.36 4.45 1.30
N GLY A 33 33.73 5.53 1.81
CA GLY A 33 34.01 6.92 1.41
C GLY A 33 33.25 7.55 0.23
N CYS A 34 32.50 8.62 0.50
CA CYS A 34 32.81 9.99 0.01
C CYS A 34 31.83 11.02 0.60
N SER A 35 32.41 12.02 1.28
CA SER A 35 31.77 13.22 1.82
C SER A 35 32.06 14.39 0.90
N ALA A 36 31.06 15.21 0.53
CA ALA A 36 31.18 16.52 -0.14
C ALA A 36 29.75 16.93 -0.60
N THR A 37 29.20 18.13 -0.43
CA THR A 37 29.73 19.45 -0.05
C THR A 37 28.56 20.31 0.41
N ASP A 38 28.77 21.01 1.52
CA ASP A 38 27.97 22.16 1.99
C ASP A 38 28.20 23.34 1.05
N SER A 39 27.13 23.99 0.57
CA SER A 39 27.21 25.32 -0.05
C SER A 39 25.85 26.02 -0.01
N GLY A 40 25.75 27.00 0.89
CA GLY A 40 25.10 28.27 0.55
C GLY A 40 23.71 28.50 1.13
N SER A 41 23.67 28.92 2.39
CA SER A 41 22.61 29.79 2.91
C SER A 41 23.05 31.25 2.74
N PRO A 42 22.21 32.10 2.15
CA PRO A 42 22.13 33.48 2.60
C PRO A 42 20.71 33.85 3.02
N ALA A 43 20.57 34.27 4.28
CA ALA A 43 19.49 35.15 4.74
C ALA A 43 19.99 36.61 4.73
N PRO A 44 19.17 37.59 5.13
CA PRO A 44 17.98 38.11 4.47
C PRO A 44 18.22 39.56 3.99
N THR A 45 17.41 40.07 3.05
CA THR A 45 17.35 41.52 2.80
C THR A 45 15.95 42.06 3.07
N SER A 46 15.86 42.86 4.13
CA SER A 46 14.76 43.79 4.37
C SER A 46 15.04 45.08 3.59
N SER A 47 14.08 45.55 2.80
CA SER A 47 13.99 46.96 2.42
C SER A 47 12.53 47.41 2.39
N THR A 48 12.32 48.53 3.08
CA THR A 48 11.09 49.24 3.49
C THR A 48 10.53 50.11 2.33
N PRO A 49 9.25 50.56 2.37
CA PRO A 49 8.52 51.02 1.18
C PRO A 49 8.51 52.55 0.97
N SER A 50 8.17 52.96 -0.26
CA SER A 50 7.69 54.29 -0.69
C SER A 50 7.21 54.12 -2.15
N GLY A 51 6.09 54.62 -2.65
CA GLY A 51 5.09 55.59 -2.22
C GLY A 51 4.53 56.27 -3.49
N GLY A 52 3.21 56.47 -3.57
CA GLY A 52 2.50 57.26 -4.61
C GLY A 52 1.60 56.43 -5.55
N ALA A 53 0.28 56.34 -5.33
CA ALA A 53 -0.80 57.26 -5.76
C ALA A 53 -0.95 57.30 -7.30
N THR A 54 -2.10 57.12 -7.96
CA THR A 54 -3.53 57.48 -7.77
C THR A 54 -4.32 56.56 -8.76
N THR A 55 -5.61 56.24 -8.71
CA THR A 55 -6.82 57.08 -8.61
C THR A 55 -8.03 56.20 -8.28
N ALA A 56 -8.98 56.77 -7.53
CA ALA A 56 -10.25 56.19 -7.14
C ALA A 56 -11.22 55.98 -8.32
N THR A 57 -12.14 55.02 -8.18
CA THR A 57 -13.52 55.16 -8.66
C THR A 57 -14.44 54.49 -7.65
N ASP A 58 -15.25 55.35 -7.02
CA ASP A 58 -16.37 54.99 -6.15
C ASP A 58 -17.43 54.18 -6.89
N GLY A 59 -18.03 53.23 -6.17
CA GLY A 59 -19.16 52.42 -6.61
C GLY A 59 -19.94 51.90 -5.41
N THR A 60 -20.83 52.76 -4.93
CA THR A 60 -21.75 52.65 -3.79
C THR A 60 -22.47 51.30 -3.59
N ALA A 61 -22.62 50.97 -2.31
CA ALA A 61 -23.19 49.76 -1.71
C ALA A 61 -24.70 49.52 -1.93
N ALA A 62 -25.12 48.25 -1.79
CA ALA A 62 -26.35 47.88 -1.08
C ALA A 62 -26.33 46.38 -0.64
N PRO A 63 -27.06 46.02 0.44
CA PRO A 63 -26.83 44.82 1.24
C PRO A 63 -27.72 43.64 0.83
N GLY A 64 -27.26 42.42 1.07
CA GLY A 64 -28.09 41.24 0.82
C GLY A 64 -27.51 39.95 1.37
N THR A 65 -27.98 39.58 2.57
CA THR A 65 -28.09 38.20 3.08
C THR A 65 -26.82 37.36 3.20
N ALA A 66 -26.32 37.33 4.44
CA ALA A 66 -25.61 36.19 4.99
C ALA A 66 -26.44 34.91 4.81
N THR A 67 -26.05 34.06 3.86
CA THR A 67 -26.48 32.66 3.87
C THR A 67 -25.57 31.89 4.80
N ARG A 68 -26.09 31.78 6.03
CA ARG A 68 -25.95 30.68 7.00
C ARG A 68 -24.92 29.62 6.59
N GLY A 69 -23.90 29.48 7.44
CA GLY A 69 -23.00 28.35 7.44
C GLY A 69 -23.75 27.05 7.25
N GLY A 70 -23.54 26.43 6.10
CA GLY A 70 -23.53 24.99 6.04
C GLY A 70 -22.30 24.57 6.83
N THR A 71 -22.49 24.21 8.09
CA THR A 71 -21.64 23.20 8.70
C THR A 71 -21.68 22.05 7.70
N ALA A 72 -20.64 21.94 6.86
CA ALA A 72 -20.34 20.66 6.28
C ALA A 72 -20.15 19.80 7.51
N THR A 73 -21.20 19.04 7.86
CA THR A 73 -21.09 17.91 8.75
C THR A 73 -20.03 17.07 8.06
N GLY A 74 -18.78 17.27 8.46
CA GLY A 74 -17.66 16.52 7.94
C GLY A 74 -18.06 15.10 8.23
N THR A 75 -18.48 14.39 7.18
CA THR A 75 -18.62 12.95 7.25
C THR A 75 -17.29 12.49 7.84
N PRO A 76 -17.28 11.82 9.00
CA PRO A 76 -16.05 11.33 9.58
C PRO A 76 -15.30 10.64 8.45
N ALA A 77 -14.11 11.12 8.13
CA ALA A 77 -13.34 10.57 7.03
C ALA A 77 -13.30 9.06 7.25
N ALA A 78 -13.94 8.31 6.36
CA ALA A 78 -14.08 6.88 6.55
C ALA A 78 -12.68 6.31 6.72
N THR A 79 -12.43 5.72 7.89
CA THR A 79 -11.14 5.11 8.20
C THR A 79 -10.84 4.12 7.09
N ALA A 80 -9.66 4.25 6.47
CA ALA A 80 -9.27 3.37 5.37
C ALA A 80 -9.32 1.91 5.86
N PRO A 81 -9.87 0.96 5.09
CA PRO A 81 -9.73 -0.45 5.46
C PRO A 81 -8.24 -0.83 5.40
N ARG A 82 -7.86 -1.84 6.18
CA ARG A 82 -6.56 -2.50 6.00
C ARG A 82 -6.48 -3.10 4.60
N VAL A 83 -5.36 -2.88 3.91
CA VAL A 83 -5.12 -3.40 2.56
C VAL A 83 -3.88 -4.28 2.55
N THR A 84 -3.98 -5.48 2.00
CA THR A 84 -2.85 -6.39 1.79
C THR A 84 -2.74 -6.76 0.32
N LEU A 85 -1.57 -6.59 -0.27
CA LEU A 85 -1.23 -7.05 -1.60
C LEU A 85 -0.20 -8.17 -1.50
N THR A 86 -0.48 -9.32 -2.10
CA THR A 86 0.50 -10.37 -2.36
C THR A 86 0.74 -10.45 -3.86
N ARG A 87 2.00 -10.42 -4.27
CA ARG A 87 2.44 -10.65 -5.66
C ARG A 87 3.30 -11.90 -5.70
N THR A 88 2.97 -12.86 -6.57
CA THR A 88 3.74 -14.10 -6.75
C THR A 88 4.07 -14.32 -8.23
N GLY A 89 5.20 -14.97 -8.52
CA GLY A 89 5.56 -15.36 -9.88
C GLY A 89 6.80 -14.64 -10.42
N GLY A 90 6.81 -14.43 -11.74
CA GLY A 90 8.01 -14.06 -12.51
C GLY A 90 9.05 -15.17 -12.61
N ILE A 91 10.14 -14.92 -13.35
CA ILE A 91 11.17 -15.91 -13.75
C ILE A 91 11.78 -16.70 -12.56
N ALA A 92 11.81 -16.10 -11.37
CA ALA A 92 12.40 -16.71 -10.17
C ALA A 92 11.38 -17.28 -9.16
N GLY A 93 10.07 -17.20 -9.43
CA GLY A 93 9.02 -17.81 -8.59
C GLY A 93 8.88 -17.24 -7.18
N GLY A 94 9.19 -15.95 -6.97
CA GLY A 94 9.18 -15.32 -5.64
C GLY A 94 7.80 -14.82 -5.21
N ALA A 95 7.64 -14.59 -3.91
CA ALA A 95 6.48 -13.93 -3.31
C ALA A 95 6.89 -12.61 -2.64
N GLU A 96 6.09 -11.57 -2.85
CA GLU A 96 6.22 -10.28 -2.21
C GLU A 96 4.90 -9.91 -1.56
N THR A 97 4.95 -9.22 -0.43
CA THR A 97 3.73 -8.81 0.26
C THR A 97 3.86 -7.39 0.77
N VAL A 98 2.83 -6.57 0.56
CA VAL A 98 2.68 -5.24 1.16
C VAL A 98 1.43 -5.25 2.01
N THR A 99 1.51 -4.77 3.24
CA THR A 99 0.35 -4.52 4.09
C THR A 99 0.33 -3.05 4.47
N VAL A 100 -0.81 -2.40 4.31
CA VAL A 100 -1.07 -1.02 4.71
C VAL A 100 -2.16 -1.01 5.76
N GLU A 101 -1.83 -0.45 6.91
CA GLU A 101 -2.78 -0.24 8.00
C GLU A 101 -3.66 1.00 7.71
N PRO A 102 -4.83 1.13 8.37
CA PRO A 102 -5.76 2.24 8.17
C PRO A 102 -5.17 3.66 8.28
N ASP A 103 -4.08 3.80 9.04
CA ASP A 103 -3.36 5.06 9.26
C ASP A 103 -2.29 5.34 8.19
N GLY A 104 -2.14 4.45 7.20
CA GLY A 104 -1.18 4.56 6.12
C GLY A 104 0.22 4.05 6.44
N ARG A 105 0.47 3.53 7.66
CA ARG A 105 1.71 2.78 7.93
C ARG A 105 1.72 1.52 7.10
N TRP A 106 2.85 1.21 6.49
CA TRP A 106 2.99 0.02 5.68
C TRP A 106 4.20 -0.81 6.03
N THR A 107 4.08 -2.11 5.79
CA THR A 107 5.15 -3.11 5.85
C THR A 107 5.21 -3.84 4.52
N ALA A 108 6.41 -4.08 4.02
CA ALA A 108 6.66 -4.73 2.74
C ALA A 108 7.73 -5.81 2.89
N THR A 109 7.42 -7.03 2.50
CA THR A 109 8.37 -8.16 2.49
C THR A 109 8.71 -8.46 1.04
N GLY A 110 10.00 -8.33 0.70
CA GLY A 110 10.53 -8.66 -0.62
C GLY A 110 10.75 -10.16 -0.81
N ARG A 111 11.10 -10.56 -2.04
CA ARG A 111 11.36 -11.97 -2.41
C ARG A 111 12.42 -12.67 -1.57
N THR A 112 13.42 -11.93 -1.10
CA THR A 112 14.51 -12.42 -0.24
C THR A 112 14.11 -12.54 1.24
N GLY A 113 12.86 -12.23 1.59
CA GLY A 113 12.39 -12.14 2.97
C GLY A 113 12.75 -10.84 3.68
N THR A 114 13.45 -9.90 3.00
CA THR A 114 13.79 -8.60 3.58
C THR A 114 12.53 -7.78 3.82
N ALA A 115 12.31 -7.38 5.07
CA ALA A 115 11.21 -6.51 5.47
C ALA A 115 11.63 -5.04 5.39
N ARG A 116 10.73 -4.20 4.89
CA ARG A 116 10.83 -2.74 4.87
C ARG A 116 9.55 -2.15 5.41
N THR A 117 9.63 -0.95 5.96
CA THR A 117 8.46 -0.25 6.50
C THR A 117 8.48 1.20 6.07
N GLY A 118 7.33 1.86 6.17
CA GLY A 118 7.22 3.28 5.91
C GLY A 118 5.81 3.80 6.16
N GLN A 119 5.56 4.98 5.63
CA GLN A 119 4.31 5.70 5.75
C GLN A 119 3.87 6.15 4.36
N LEU A 120 2.59 5.99 4.01
CA LEU A 120 2.04 6.59 2.81
C LEU A 120 1.99 8.11 2.97
N SER A 121 2.24 8.84 1.87
CA SER A 121 1.96 10.28 1.85
C SER A 121 0.47 10.53 2.10
N PRO A 122 0.07 11.70 2.64
CA PRO A 122 -1.35 12.01 2.82
C PRO A 122 -2.16 11.86 1.53
N ALA A 123 -1.60 12.31 0.40
CA ALA A 123 -2.22 12.19 -0.91
C ALA A 123 -2.39 10.72 -1.36
N ASP A 124 -1.39 9.86 -1.13
CA ASP A 124 -1.49 8.44 -1.45
C ASP A 124 -2.49 7.72 -0.53
N LEU A 125 -2.57 8.12 0.74
CA LEU A 125 -3.54 7.56 1.69
C LEU A 125 -4.97 7.94 1.30
N ASP A 126 -5.21 9.18 0.87
CA ASP A 126 -6.51 9.61 0.35
C ASP A 126 -6.86 8.89 -0.95
N ARG A 127 -5.88 8.70 -1.83
CA ARG A 127 -6.05 7.91 -3.06
C ARG A 127 -6.37 6.45 -2.76
N LEU A 128 -5.70 5.85 -1.78
CA LEU A 128 -5.97 4.49 -1.33
C LEU A 128 -7.41 4.37 -0.80
N ARG A 129 -7.86 5.32 0.03
CA ARG A 129 -9.25 5.35 0.55
C ARG A 129 -10.27 5.41 -0.58
N ALA A 130 -10.07 6.30 -1.54
CA ALA A 130 -10.95 6.46 -2.69
C ALA A 130 -11.03 5.18 -3.53
N LEU A 131 -9.87 4.58 -3.85
CA LEU A 131 -9.82 3.35 -4.64
C LEU A 131 -10.42 2.16 -3.89
N ALA A 132 -10.13 2.02 -2.59
CA ALA A 132 -10.66 0.93 -1.76
C ALA A 132 -12.19 1.00 -1.61
N GLY A 133 -12.78 2.20 -1.58
CA GLY A 133 -14.24 2.37 -1.60
C GLY A 133 -14.89 2.01 -2.94
N SER A 134 -14.12 2.06 -4.04
CA SER A 134 -14.58 1.71 -5.39
C SER A 134 -14.21 0.28 -5.83
N ALA A 135 -13.38 -0.42 -5.05
CA ALA A 135 -12.87 -1.72 -5.42
C ALA A 135 -14.00 -2.75 -5.38
N PRO A 136 -14.19 -3.53 -6.45
CA PRO A 136 -15.22 -4.57 -6.43
C PRO A 136 -14.86 -5.63 -5.39
N SER A 137 -15.86 -6.03 -4.61
CA SER A 137 -15.80 -7.22 -3.79
C SER A 137 -16.01 -8.45 -4.66
N GLY A 138 -15.01 -9.33 -4.72
CA GLY A 138 -15.10 -10.61 -5.40
C GLY A 138 -14.14 -10.77 -6.57
N GLY A 139 -13.62 -11.98 -6.69
CA GLY A 139 -12.69 -12.44 -7.71
C GLY A 139 -12.16 -13.79 -7.25
N GLY A 140 -12.50 -14.85 -7.97
CA GLY A 140 -11.94 -16.17 -7.72
C GLY A 140 -10.52 -16.27 -8.29
N PRO A 141 -9.74 -17.29 -7.90
CA PRO A 141 -8.41 -17.51 -8.44
C PRO A 141 -8.47 -17.54 -9.97
N ALA A 142 -7.77 -16.61 -10.62
CA ALA A 142 -7.58 -16.66 -12.05
C ALA A 142 -6.77 -17.92 -12.37
N ARG A 143 -7.29 -18.78 -13.27
CA ARG A 143 -6.47 -19.87 -13.80
C ARG A 143 -5.30 -19.24 -14.58
N PRO A 144 -4.06 -19.66 -14.33
CA PRO A 144 -2.93 -19.16 -15.09
C PRO A 144 -3.12 -19.51 -16.56
N ASP A 145 -3.10 -18.50 -17.43
CA ASP A 145 -3.11 -18.69 -18.87
C ASP A 145 -1.71 -19.17 -19.31
N VAL A 146 -1.63 -20.36 -19.88
CA VAL A 146 -0.38 -20.98 -20.36
C VAL A 146 0.28 -20.19 -21.50
N ARG A 147 -0.39 -19.20 -22.07
CA ARG A 147 0.15 -18.32 -23.12
C ARG A 147 0.98 -17.16 -22.57
N CYS A 148 0.81 -16.83 -21.30
CA CYS A 148 1.57 -15.75 -20.69
C CYS A 148 2.75 -16.34 -19.93
N ALA A 149 3.93 -16.27 -20.55
CA ALA A 149 5.19 -16.57 -19.90
C ALA A 149 5.52 -15.46 -18.89
N ASP A 150 6.14 -15.84 -17.76
CA ASP A 150 6.72 -14.92 -16.78
C ASP A 150 5.74 -13.91 -16.13
N THR A 151 4.46 -14.27 -16.02
CA THR A 151 3.47 -13.41 -15.38
C THR A 151 3.59 -13.35 -13.87
N TYR A 152 3.08 -12.25 -13.31
CA TYR A 152 2.78 -12.14 -11.90
C TYR A 152 1.30 -12.44 -11.64
N THR A 153 1.04 -13.21 -10.58
CA THR A 153 -0.27 -13.35 -9.97
C THR A 153 -0.35 -12.41 -8.78
N TYR A 154 -1.45 -11.70 -8.68
CA TYR A 154 -1.74 -10.72 -7.66
C TYR A 154 -2.94 -11.19 -6.85
N ARG A 155 -2.85 -11.01 -5.54
CA ARG A 155 -3.96 -11.15 -4.61
C ARG A 155 -4.05 -9.88 -3.77
N LEU A 156 -5.14 -9.15 -3.92
CA LEU A 156 -5.44 -7.93 -3.19
C LEU A 156 -6.58 -8.20 -2.20
N THR A 157 -6.31 -7.98 -0.92
CA THR A 157 -7.30 -8.06 0.15
C THR A 157 -7.57 -6.67 0.71
N ILE A 158 -8.85 -6.27 0.75
CA ILE A 158 -9.34 -4.98 1.25
C ILE A 158 -10.38 -5.29 2.33
N GLY A 159 -9.99 -5.14 3.59
CA GLY A 159 -10.82 -5.61 4.71
C GLY A 159 -11.12 -7.11 4.58
N ALA A 160 -12.40 -7.48 4.39
CA ALA A 160 -12.84 -8.87 4.20
C ALA A 160 -12.89 -9.31 2.73
N ASN A 161 -12.76 -8.38 1.78
CA ASN A 161 -12.88 -8.67 0.36
C ASN A 161 -11.53 -9.06 -0.23
N THR A 162 -11.51 -10.08 -1.08
CA THR A 162 -10.31 -10.49 -1.81
C THR A 162 -10.58 -10.52 -3.31
N VAL A 163 -9.62 -10.04 -4.08
CA VAL A 163 -9.60 -10.08 -5.55
C VAL A 163 -8.27 -10.69 -5.98
N GLU A 164 -8.32 -11.64 -6.91
CA GLU A 164 -7.15 -12.29 -7.48
C GLU A 164 -7.12 -12.13 -9.00
N TRP A 165 -5.95 -11.87 -9.58
CA TRP A 165 -5.76 -11.80 -11.03
C TRP A 165 -4.33 -12.15 -11.43
N THR A 166 -4.12 -12.43 -12.72
CA THR A 166 -2.81 -12.60 -13.33
C THR A 166 -2.57 -11.46 -14.30
N ASP A 167 -1.39 -10.84 -14.26
CA ASP A 167 -0.98 -9.82 -15.23
C ASP A 167 -0.61 -10.47 -16.55
N CYS A 168 -1.65 -10.73 -17.35
CA CYS A 168 -1.58 -11.41 -18.63
C CYS A 168 -2.40 -10.59 -19.64
N PRO A 169 -1.77 -9.97 -20.66
CA PRO A 169 -2.48 -9.13 -21.64
C PRO A 169 -3.57 -9.86 -22.42
N SER A 170 -3.41 -11.16 -22.64
CA SER A 170 -4.42 -12.01 -23.31
C SER A 170 -5.47 -12.59 -22.35
N GLY A 171 -5.28 -12.42 -21.04
CA GLY A 171 -6.14 -12.96 -20.00
C GLY A 171 -7.24 -11.98 -19.55
N PRO A 172 -8.12 -12.42 -18.63
CA PRO A 172 -9.09 -11.54 -17.98
C PRO A 172 -8.38 -10.37 -17.31
N GLN A 173 -8.83 -9.15 -17.63
CA GLN A 173 -8.24 -7.95 -17.05
C GLN A 173 -8.77 -7.71 -15.63
N PRO A 174 -7.91 -7.25 -14.69
CA PRO A 174 -8.35 -6.90 -13.35
C PRO A 174 -9.31 -5.70 -13.37
N PRO A 175 -10.16 -5.56 -12.34
CA PRO A 175 -10.88 -4.32 -12.13
C PRO A 175 -9.93 -3.13 -12.01
N ALA A 176 -10.28 -2.01 -12.64
CA ALA A 176 -9.41 -0.82 -12.70
C ALA A 176 -9.00 -0.29 -11.32
N ALA A 177 -9.89 -0.37 -10.33
CA ALA A 177 -9.58 0.02 -8.95
C ALA A 177 -8.57 -0.93 -8.29
N ALA A 178 -8.62 -2.23 -8.58
CA ALA A 178 -7.72 -3.23 -8.01
C ALA A 178 -6.30 -3.11 -8.57
N SER A 179 -6.16 -2.95 -9.90
CA SER A 179 -4.85 -2.70 -10.52
C SER A 179 -4.25 -1.37 -10.08
N ALA A 180 -5.05 -0.29 -10.02
CA ALA A 180 -4.58 1.00 -9.53
C ALA A 180 -4.14 0.98 -8.06
N LEU A 181 -4.79 0.19 -7.20
CA LEU A 181 -4.33 -0.06 -5.83
C LEU A 181 -3.01 -0.80 -5.81
N ALA A 182 -2.87 -1.88 -6.58
CA ALA A 182 -1.63 -2.63 -6.66
C ALA A 182 -0.45 -1.73 -7.08
N ASP A 183 -0.63 -0.89 -8.11
CA ASP A 183 0.38 0.06 -8.59
C ASP A 183 0.76 1.11 -7.55
N LEU A 184 -0.22 1.60 -6.78
CA LEU A 184 0.04 2.53 -5.67
C LEU A 184 0.92 1.86 -4.61
N LEU A 185 0.55 0.65 -4.17
CA LEU A 185 1.23 -0.07 -3.11
C LEU A 185 2.66 -0.48 -3.50
N LEU A 186 2.84 -0.98 -4.72
CA LEU A 186 4.15 -1.36 -5.24
C LEU A 186 5.09 -0.15 -5.36
N ARG A 187 4.60 0.97 -5.90
CA ARG A 187 5.40 2.21 -5.99
C ARG A 187 5.76 2.76 -4.61
N ALA A 188 4.79 2.88 -3.71
CA ALA A 188 5.02 3.45 -2.38
C ALA A 188 5.97 2.60 -1.52
N SER A 189 5.91 1.27 -1.68
CA SER A 189 6.80 0.34 -1.00
C SER A 189 8.09 0.06 -1.77
N ALA A 190 8.33 0.70 -2.92
CA ALA A 190 9.47 0.43 -3.82
C ALA A 190 9.68 -1.08 -4.11
N LEU A 191 8.60 -1.85 -4.20
CA LEU A 191 8.61 -3.18 -4.79
C LEU A 191 8.25 -2.99 -6.27
N ARG A 192 9.19 -3.28 -7.17
CA ARG A 192 8.94 -3.21 -8.62
C ARG A 192 8.96 -4.59 -9.22
#